data_AF-A0A941T487-F1
#
_entry.id   AF-A0A941T487-F1
#
_cell.length_a   1.000
_cell.length_b   1.000
_cell.length_c   1.000
_cell.angle_alpha   90.00
_cell.angle_beta   90.00
_cell.angle_gamma   90.00
#
_symmetry.space_group_name_H-M   'P 1'
#
loop_
_entity.id
_entity.type
_entity.pdbx_description
1 polymer ?
#
loop_
_entity_poly.entity_id
_entity_poly.type
_entity_poly.pdbx_seq_one_letter_code
_entity_poly.pdbx_strand_id
1 'polypeptide(L)'
;MRPNVKLDHPRGETHRTIRLGARHGTRKSPRTGFVRLLYVAAVLFSVLPAKPARAAVEHKLSHGATPSLRISPDGWGNTSLDELRIVLDAVAAELAPRFPGRELGTLRIVYGEGGPLAFYEKSADGDYVIRLSARHSRWHQFVYQFSHELCHLYSNFDNKLAHHGEIGHSNQWFEESVCEAAALYTVRRLAIRWETDPPAPQFAGYGQTLQALADYLVSEPHRRLSASTTLADWFRSNRADLEGSPYLRDKNEVVANRMLPLFEQDSDALGAIGYLNHRPEDAERPFDDYLRAWEDACPPAQRPLVAQIIGLFEGREAAPQETPKPASPAGLMIAQSAR
;
A
#
# COMPACT_ATOMS: atom_id res chain seq x y z
N MET A 1 -69.69 -3.57 7.33
CA MET A 1 -70.34 -3.83 8.64
C MET A 1 -70.14 -5.32 8.95
N ARG A 2 -69.59 -5.64 10.13
CA ARG A 2 -69.13 -6.96 10.65
C ARG A 2 -67.81 -7.52 10.07
N PRO A 3 -67.00 -8.29 10.85
CA PRO A 3 -66.67 -8.10 12.27
C PRO A 3 -65.18 -8.35 12.64
N ASN A 4 -64.85 -7.97 13.88
CA ASN A 4 -63.67 -8.35 14.68
C ASN A 4 -63.37 -9.85 14.71
N VAL A 5 -62.08 -10.20 14.77
CA VAL A 5 -61.56 -11.24 15.68
C VAL A 5 -60.17 -10.80 16.18
N LYS A 6 -60.00 -10.81 17.50
CA LYS A 6 -58.75 -10.56 18.22
C LYS A 6 -58.32 -11.86 18.91
N LEU A 7 -57.00 -12.08 18.88
CA LEU A 7 -56.13 -12.79 19.82
C LEU A 7 -56.21 -14.33 19.89
N ASP A 8 -55.05 -14.96 19.66
CA ASP A 8 -54.34 -15.62 20.76
C ASP A 8 -52.83 -15.70 20.49
N HIS A 9 -52.03 -15.47 21.54
CA HIS A 9 -50.61 -15.83 21.63
C HIS A 9 -50.49 -17.27 22.14
N PRO A 10 -49.35 -17.94 21.87
CA PRO A 10 -48.56 -18.33 23.02
C PRO A 10 -47.04 -18.17 22.86
N ARG A 11 -46.42 -18.16 24.05
CA ARG A 11 -45.01 -18.01 24.41
C ARG A 11 -44.12 -19.18 23.95
N GLY A 12 -42.81 -18.91 23.90
CA GLY A 12 -41.84 -19.76 24.62
C GLY A 12 -40.95 -20.69 23.78
N GLU A 13 -39.74 -20.21 23.53
CA GLU A 13 -38.44 -20.91 23.47
C GLU A 13 -38.35 -22.44 23.23
N THR A 14 -37.57 -22.82 22.21
CA THR A 14 -36.61 -23.94 22.35
C THR A 14 -35.33 -23.65 21.57
N HIS A 15 -34.22 -23.64 22.30
CA HIS A 15 -32.84 -23.73 21.81
C HIS A 15 -32.66 -24.89 20.82
N ARG A 16 -32.03 -24.63 19.67
CA ARG A 16 -31.43 -25.68 18.84
C ARG A 16 -30.04 -25.28 18.38
N THR A 17 -29.06 -25.69 19.16
CA THR A 17 -27.65 -25.83 18.80
C THR A 17 -27.50 -26.69 17.54
N ILE A 18 -26.89 -26.13 16.49
CA ILE A 18 -26.41 -26.90 15.33
C ILE A 18 -24.91 -27.17 15.52
N ARG A 19 -24.60 -28.44 15.77
CA ARG A 19 -23.25 -29.01 15.75
C ARG A 19 -22.75 -29.06 14.30
N LEU A 20 -21.62 -28.41 13.99
CA LEU A 20 -20.83 -28.75 12.80
C LEU A 20 -19.95 -29.96 13.11
N GLY A 21 -20.19 -31.06 12.38
CA GLY A 21 -19.41 -32.28 12.46
C GLY A 21 -18.04 -32.12 11.79
N ALA A 22 -16.98 -32.37 12.56
CA ALA A 22 -15.64 -32.61 12.07
C ALA A 22 -15.57 -33.98 11.37
N ARG A 23 -14.98 -34.03 10.17
CA ARG A 23 -14.49 -35.28 9.58
C ARG A 23 -12.97 -35.20 9.42
N HIS A 24 -12.33 -36.13 10.13
CA HIS A 24 -10.91 -36.44 10.12
C HIS A 24 -10.47 -36.97 8.75
N GLY A 25 -9.38 -36.42 8.22
CA GLY A 25 -8.55 -37.00 7.17
C GLY A 25 -7.16 -37.28 7.72
N THR A 26 -6.79 -38.55 7.73
CA THR A 26 -5.64 -39.13 8.43
C THR A 26 -4.29 -38.89 7.75
N ARG A 27 -3.27 -38.59 8.58
CA ARG A 27 -1.82 -38.62 8.31
C ARG A 27 -1.37 -39.86 7.52
N LYS A 28 -0.44 -39.66 6.58
CA LYS A 28 0.64 -40.62 6.26
C LYS A 28 1.95 -39.91 5.90
N SER A 29 3.00 -40.31 6.60
CA SER A 29 4.45 -40.26 6.31
C SER A 29 5.01 -41.46 7.09
N PRO A 30 6.11 -42.20 6.74
CA PRO A 30 7.43 -41.62 6.41
C PRO A 30 8.41 -42.47 5.54
N ARG A 31 9.65 -41.96 5.46
CA ARG A 31 10.96 -42.57 5.07
C ARG A 31 11.29 -42.44 3.57
N THR A 32 12.50 -42.04 3.14
CA THR A 32 13.87 -42.37 3.57
C THR A 32 14.89 -41.31 3.12
N GLY A 33 16.01 -41.15 3.83
CA GLY A 33 17.22 -40.49 3.31
C GLY A 33 18.17 -40.01 4.42
N PHE A 34 19.13 -40.86 4.79
CA PHE A 34 20.11 -40.66 5.86
C PHE A 34 21.47 -40.20 5.27
N VAL A 35 22.29 -39.60 6.14
CA VAL A 35 23.78 -39.50 6.13
C VAL A 35 24.43 -38.13 5.88
N ARG A 36 24.74 -37.46 7.01
CA ARG A 36 26.02 -36.92 7.52
C ARG A 36 26.92 -36.04 6.62
N LEU A 37 27.34 -34.89 7.18
CA LEU A 37 28.73 -34.70 7.64
C LEU A 37 28.84 -33.56 8.67
N LEU A 38 29.51 -33.84 9.79
CA LEU A 38 29.98 -32.90 10.81
C LEU A 38 31.42 -32.50 10.47
N TYR A 39 31.84 -31.25 10.72
CA TYR A 39 33.19 -30.95 11.25
C TYR A 39 33.26 -29.54 11.90
N VAL A 40 33.32 -29.57 13.25
CA VAL A 40 34.24 -28.88 14.20
C VAL A 40 34.31 -27.34 14.31
N ALA A 41 34.24 -26.93 15.58
CA ALA A 41 34.43 -25.61 16.21
C ALA A 41 35.89 -25.07 16.10
N ALA A 42 36.35 -23.92 16.59
CA ALA A 42 35.89 -23.01 17.63
C ALA A 42 36.79 -21.73 17.63
N VAL A 43 36.31 -20.69 18.32
CA VAL A 43 37.06 -19.71 19.15
C VAL A 43 37.72 -18.48 18.48
N LEU A 44 37.04 -17.35 18.74
CA LEU A 44 37.49 -16.04 19.24
C LEU A 44 38.79 -15.42 18.71
N PHE A 45 38.65 -14.24 18.12
CA PHE A 45 39.47 -13.10 18.49
C PHE A 45 38.62 -11.84 18.71
N SER A 46 38.90 -11.20 19.84
CA SER A 46 38.29 -10.00 20.36
C SER A 46 38.59 -8.79 19.47
N VAL A 47 37.55 -8.12 18.97
CA VAL A 47 37.63 -6.72 18.55
C VAL A 47 36.46 -5.99 19.21
N LEU A 48 36.78 -5.12 20.17
CA LEU A 48 35.81 -4.23 20.80
C LEU A 48 35.20 -3.31 19.73
N PRO A 49 33.88 -3.26 19.54
CA PRO A 49 33.30 -2.16 18.79
C PRO A 49 33.28 -0.94 19.71
N ALA A 50 34.06 0.08 19.36
CA ALA A 50 33.90 1.41 19.94
C ALA A 50 32.43 1.83 19.76
N LYS A 51 31.75 2.21 20.85
CA LYS A 51 30.41 2.82 20.78
C LYS A 51 30.52 4.07 19.90
N PRO A 52 29.86 4.14 18.73
CA PRO A 52 29.73 5.43 18.07
C PRO A 52 28.86 6.30 18.97
N ALA A 53 29.40 7.47 19.34
CA ALA A 53 28.65 8.51 20.01
C ALA A 53 27.38 8.76 19.18
N ARG A 54 26.23 8.65 19.83
CA ARG A 54 24.92 8.95 19.23
C ARG A 54 24.90 10.45 18.95
N ALA A 55 25.32 10.84 17.75
CA ALA A 55 25.09 12.18 17.24
C ALA A 55 23.57 12.31 17.07
N ALA A 56 22.94 13.07 17.97
CA ALA A 56 21.59 13.53 17.76
C ALA A 56 21.64 14.46 16.55
N VAL A 57 21.26 13.94 15.38
CA VAL A 57 21.00 14.78 14.22
C VAL A 57 19.65 15.43 14.47
N GLU A 58 19.70 16.67 14.95
CA GLU A 58 18.53 17.53 15.07
C GLU A 58 18.17 18.00 13.65
N HIS A 59 17.29 17.27 12.95
CA HIS A 59 16.69 17.77 11.72
C HIS A 59 15.49 18.67 12.07
N LYS A 60 15.74 19.98 12.07
CA LYS A 60 14.68 20.99 11.94
C LYS A 60 14.08 20.90 10.53
N LEU A 61 13.02 20.12 10.40
CA LEU A 61 12.10 20.16 9.26
C LEU A 61 10.68 20.18 9.86
N SER A 62 10.04 21.34 9.82
CA SER A 62 8.62 21.50 10.14
C SER A 62 7.82 20.90 8.98
N HIS A 63 7.63 19.59 9.00
CA HIS A 63 6.89 18.78 8.03
C HIS A 63 5.96 17.88 8.83
N GLY A 64 4.73 17.63 8.33
CA GLY A 64 3.61 17.01 9.05
C GLY A 64 4.04 15.87 9.98
N ALA A 65 3.59 15.92 11.23
CA ALA A 65 4.03 14.97 12.24
C ALA A 65 3.71 13.53 11.79
N THR A 66 4.74 12.70 11.63
CA THR A 66 4.58 11.27 11.34
C THR A 66 3.54 10.67 12.29
N PRO A 67 2.51 9.97 11.78
CA PRO A 67 1.45 9.45 12.63
C PRO A 67 2.01 8.50 13.67
N SER A 68 1.44 8.56 14.87
CA SER A 68 1.70 7.53 15.89
C SER A 68 0.86 6.30 15.58
N LEU A 69 1.41 5.11 15.77
CA LEU A 69 0.69 3.87 15.49
C LEU A 69 0.19 3.21 16.78
N ARG A 70 -1.03 2.69 16.78
CA ARG A 70 -1.59 1.79 17.82
C ARG A 70 -1.96 0.47 17.15
N ILE A 71 -1.08 -0.52 17.30
CA ILE A 71 -1.22 -1.83 16.65
C ILE A 71 -1.98 -2.77 17.59
N SER A 72 -3.04 -3.40 17.09
CA SER A 72 -3.79 -4.43 17.79
C SER A 72 -2.87 -5.61 18.15
N PRO A 73 -2.99 -6.26 19.32
CA PRO A 73 -2.07 -7.33 19.71
C PRO A 73 -2.26 -8.63 18.92
N ASP A 74 -3.46 -8.87 18.38
CA ASP A 74 -3.86 -10.17 17.85
C ASP A 74 -3.95 -10.21 16.31
N GLY A 75 -3.83 -11.43 15.76
CA GLY A 75 -4.11 -11.73 14.34
C GLY A 75 -2.89 -11.79 13.42
N TRP A 76 -1.71 -11.37 13.88
CA TRP A 76 -0.51 -11.25 13.04
C TRP A 76 0.27 -12.56 12.81
N GLY A 77 -0.19 -13.68 13.38
CA GLY A 77 0.51 -14.97 13.28
C GLY A 77 1.79 -14.99 14.11
N ASN A 78 2.93 -15.37 13.50
CA ASN A 78 4.25 -15.37 14.15
C ASN A 78 5.00 -14.03 14.00
N THR A 79 4.32 -12.98 13.55
CA THR A 79 4.87 -11.63 13.43
C THR A 79 5.10 -11.05 14.83
N SER A 80 6.32 -10.59 15.13
CA SER A 80 6.59 -9.80 16.33
C SER A 80 5.94 -8.42 16.23
N LEU A 81 5.24 -7.97 17.28
CA LEU A 81 4.63 -6.64 17.31
C LEU A 81 5.67 -5.52 17.27
N ASP A 82 6.84 -5.72 17.90
CA ASP A 82 7.92 -4.74 17.88
C ASP A 82 8.51 -4.60 16.47
N GLU A 83 8.71 -5.72 15.77
CA GLU A 83 9.19 -5.71 14.39
C GLU A 83 8.14 -5.12 13.44
N LEU A 84 6.86 -5.47 13.63
CA LEU A 84 5.77 -4.87 12.87
C LEU A 84 5.75 -3.36 13.04
N ARG A 85 5.87 -2.86 14.27
CA ARG A 85 5.97 -1.43 14.53
C ARG A 85 7.13 -0.79 13.78
N ILE A 86 8.33 -1.36 13.85
CA ILE A 86 9.51 -0.84 13.15
C ILE A 86 9.24 -0.73 11.64
N VAL A 87 8.63 -1.75 11.03
CA VAL A 87 8.29 -1.76 9.60
C VAL A 87 7.26 -0.69 9.24
N LEU A 88 6.17 -0.59 10.00
CA LEU A 88 5.11 0.39 9.72
C LEU A 88 5.57 1.82 9.99
N ASP A 89 6.37 2.05 11.04
CA ASP A 89 6.98 3.35 11.33
C ASP A 89 7.93 3.77 10.19
N ALA A 90 8.68 2.84 9.59
CA ALA A 90 9.55 3.12 8.45
C ALA A 90 8.75 3.55 7.20
N VAL A 91 7.59 2.92 6.94
CA VAL A 91 6.67 3.34 5.87
C VAL A 91 6.10 4.72 6.15
N ALA A 92 5.62 4.96 7.38
CA ALA A 92 5.06 6.25 7.76
C ALA A 92 6.12 7.37 7.66
N ALA A 93 7.36 7.11 8.05
CA ALA A 93 8.47 8.06 7.95
C ALA A 93 8.89 8.34 6.50
N GLU A 94 8.67 7.40 5.56
CA GLU A 94 8.86 7.67 4.14
C GLU A 94 7.72 8.54 3.59
N LEU A 95 6.46 8.28 3.92
CA LEU A 95 5.34 8.99 3.31
C LEU A 95 5.01 10.35 3.96
N ALA A 96 4.95 10.43 5.29
CA ALA A 96 4.44 11.59 6.03
C ALA A 96 5.07 12.94 5.66
N PRO A 97 6.40 13.05 5.45
CA PRO A 97 7.03 14.34 5.12
C PRO A 97 6.49 15.00 3.85
N ARG A 98 5.89 14.23 2.93
CA ARG A 98 5.31 14.73 1.67
C ARG A 98 3.94 15.37 1.85
N PHE A 99 3.31 15.22 3.01
CA PHE A 99 1.93 15.66 3.28
C PHE A 99 1.86 16.63 4.47
N PRO A 100 2.59 17.77 4.44
CA PRO A 100 2.71 18.64 5.61
C PRO A 100 1.39 19.28 6.06
N GLY A 101 0.37 19.34 5.20
CA GLY A 101 -0.95 19.90 5.52
C GLY A 101 -1.94 18.92 6.13
N ARG A 102 -1.59 17.64 6.29
CA ARG A 102 -2.51 16.58 6.73
C ARG A 102 -1.97 15.86 7.97
N GLU A 103 -2.45 16.26 9.14
CA GLU A 103 -2.12 15.59 10.40
C GLU A 103 -3.09 14.45 10.69
N LEU A 104 -2.57 13.21 10.76
CA LEU A 104 -3.38 12.01 10.97
C LEU A 104 -3.50 11.60 12.45
N GLY A 105 -2.70 12.17 13.35
CA GLY A 105 -2.72 11.85 14.78
C GLY A 105 -2.28 10.41 15.08
N THR A 106 -3.14 9.65 15.77
CA THR A 106 -2.93 8.21 16.02
C THR A 106 -3.68 7.37 15.00
N LEU A 107 -2.99 6.40 14.41
CA LEU A 107 -3.56 5.39 13.52
C LEU A 107 -3.72 4.07 14.26
N ARG A 108 -4.93 3.52 14.25
CA ARG A 108 -5.21 2.19 14.77
C ARG A 108 -4.99 1.15 13.67
N ILE A 109 -4.04 0.26 13.86
CA ILE A 109 -3.69 -0.80 12.91
C ILE A 109 -4.26 -2.12 13.41
N VAL A 110 -5.14 -2.73 12.62
CA VAL A 110 -5.82 -3.99 12.97
C VAL A 110 -5.59 -5.07 11.92
N TYR A 111 -5.63 -6.32 12.34
CA TYR A 111 -5.65 -7.45 11.44
C TYR A 111 -7.08 -7.76 10.96
N GLY A 112 -7.23 -8.28 9.75
CA GLY A 112 -8.43 -9.03 9.36
C GLY A 112 -8.24 -9.86 8.08
N GLU A 113 -9.08 -10.89 7.91
CA GLU A 113 -9.02 -11.84 6.78
C GLU A 113 -9.50 -11.23 5.44
N GLY A 114 -10.15 -10.06 5.45
CA GLY A 114 -10.50 -9.33 4.24
C GLY A 114 -9.30 -8.60 3.63
N GLY A 115 -9.47 -8.01 2.44
CA GLY A 115 -8.45 -7.13 1.86
C GLY A 115 -8.05 -5.97 2.79
N PRO A 116 -6.84 -5.39 2.61
CA PRO A 116 -6.45 -4.18 3.32
C PRO A 116 -7.49 -3.07 3.08
N LEU A 117 -7.70 -2.22 4.08
CA LEU A 117 -8.74 -1.19 4.04
C LEU A 117 -8.47 -0.07 5.05
N ALA A 118 -8.47 1.17 4.60
CA ALA A 118 -8.70 2.36 5.41
C ALA A 118 -10.22 2.55 5.63
N PHE A 119 -10.67 2.54 6.89
CA PHE A 119 -12.07 2.76 7.20
C PHE A 119 -12.42 4.25 7.15
N TYR A 120 -13.54 4.59 6.50
CA TYR A 120 -14.12 5.94 6.55
C TYR A 120 -14.49 6.34 7.99
N GLU A 121 -15.05 5.38 8.74
CA GLU A 121 -15.40 5.59 10.13
C GLU A 121 -14.14 5.55 11.01
N LYS A 122 -13.99 6.60 11.83
CA LYS A 122 -12.99 6.64 12.89
C LYS A 122 -13.40 5.72 14.04
N SER A 123 -12.42 5.24 14.79
CA SER A 123 -12.69 4.51 16.02
C SER A 123 -13.40 5.39 17.06
N ALA A 124 -13.90 4.78 18.14
CA ALA A 124 -14.51 5.51 19.25
C ALA A 124 -13.58 6.57 19.89
N ASP A 125 -12.27 6.39 19.79
CA ASP A 125 -11.26 7.33 20.28
C ASP A 125 -10.99 8.49 19.29
N GLY A 126 -11.63 8.49 18.12
CA GLY A 126 -11.37 9.44 17.03
C GLY A 126 -10.18 9.07 16.13
N ASP A 127 -9.53 7.93 16.35
CA ASP A 127 -8.42 7.47 15.52
C ASP A 127 -8.89 6.96 14.15
N TYR A 128 -8.13 7.24 13.09
CA TYR A 128 -8.28 6.52 11.82
C TYR A 128 -7.93 5.03 12.02
N VAL A 129 -8.64 4.15 11.31
CA VAL A 129 -8.42 2.70 11.39
C VAL A 129 -7.97 2.17 10.05
N ILE A 130 -6.85 1.45 10.04
CA ILE A 130 -6.36 0.68 8.89
C ILE A 130 -6.39 -0.80 9.23
N ARG A 131 -7.07 -1.59 8.40
CA ARG A 131 -7.00 -3.04 8.40
C ARG A 131 -5.92 -3.49 7.43
N LEU A 132 -5.09 -4.43 7.87
CA LEU A 132 -4.15 -5.17 7.03
C LEU A 132 -4.46 -6.67 7.08
N SER A 133 -4.11 -7.38 6.01
CA SER A 133 -4.22 -8.85 5.94
C SER A 133 -2.86 -9.55 5.94
N ALA A 134 -1.78 -8.77 5.76
CA ALA A 134 -0.42 -9.27 5.91
C ALA A 134 -0.21 -9.89 7.30
N ARG A 135 0.47 -11.04 7.31
CA ARG A 135 0.80 -11.81 8.52
C ARG A 135 2.05 -12.64 8.29
N HIS A 136 2.52 -13.28 9.36
CA HIS A 136 3.68 -14.16 9.35
C HIS A 136 5.00 -13.53 8.89
N SER A 137 5.30 -12.31 9.36
CA SER A 137 6.54 -11.60 9.05
C SER A 137 6.78 -11.41 7.54
N ARG A 138 5.71 -11.38 6.74
CA ARG A 138 5.78 -11.05 5.31
C ARG A 138 5.93 -9.54 5.15
N TRP A 139 7.08 -9.00 5.53
CA TRP A 139 7.31 -7.55 5.64
C TRP A 139 7.08 -6.80 4.32
N HIS A 140 7.29 -7.46 3.19
CA HIS A 140 7.03 -6.89 1.87
C HIS A 140 5.52 -6.65 1.65
N GLN A 141 4.66 -7.54 2.16
CA GLN A 141 3.20 -7.34 2.14
C GLN A 141 2.77 -6.25 3.13
N PHE A 142 3.39 -6.17 4.31
CA PHE A 142 3.12 -5.09 5.26
C PHE A 142 3.47 -3.72 4.68
N VAL A 143 4.66 -3.59 4.07
CA VAL A 143 5.08 -2.36 3.38
C VAL A 143 4.06 -1.99 2.31
N TYR A 144 3.80 -2.90 1.37
CA TYR A 144 2.91 -2.62 0.24
C TYR A 144 1.47 -2.29 0.67
N GLN A 145 0.85 -3.12 1.53
CA GLN A 145 -0.53 -2.88 1.98
C GLN A 145 -0.65 -1.60 2.81
N PHE A 146 0.27 -1.38 3.75
CA PHE A 146 0.18 -0.20 4.60
C PHE A 146 0.46 1.09 3.81
N SER A 147 1.37 1.09 2.84
CA SER A 147 1.56 2.23 1.94
C SER A 147 0.30 2.59 1.16
N HIS A 148 -0.43 1.59 0.66
CA HIS A 148 -1.70 1.81 -0.07
C HIS A 148 -2.75 2.46 0.83
N GLU A 149 -3.03 1.86 1.99
CA GLU A 149 -4.07 2.36 2.89
C GLU A 149 -3.69 3.69 3.55
N LEU A 150 -2.41 3.91 3.82
CA LEU A 150 -1.93 5.20 4.32
C LEU A 150 -2.06 6.30 3.27
N CYS A 151 -1.89 5.98 1.98
CA CYS A 151 -2.12 6.92 0.89
C CYS A 151 -3.58 7.39 0.85
N HIS A 152 -4.55 6.49 1.06
CA HIS A 152 -5.97 6.87 1.19
C HIS A 152 -6.17 7.95 2.25
N LEU A 153 -5.60 7.78 3.45
CA LEU A 153 -5.70 8.78 4.52
C LEU A 153 -5.10 10.15 4.14
N TYR A 154 -4.00 10.16 3.39
CA TYR A 154 -3.38 11.39 2.91
C TYR A 154 -4.12 12.03 1.74
N SER A 155 -4.89 11.25 0.96
CA SER A 155 -5.69 11.74 -0.18
C SER A 155 -7.02 12.40 0.20
N ASN A 156 -7.23 12.68 1.49
CA ASN A 156 -8.51 13.15 2.04
C ASN A 156 -9.69 12.24 1.63
N PHE A 157 -9.48 10.92 1.56
CA PHE A 157 -10.51 9.96 1.16
C PHE A 157 -11.82 10.10 1.95
N ASP A 158 -11.76 10.58 3.20
CA ASP A 158 -12.88 10.80 4.12
C ASP A 158 -13.58 12.16 3.96
N ASN A 159 -13.04 13.06 3.13
CA ASN A 159 -13.60 14.38 2.87
C ASN A 159 -14.51 14.36 1.64
N LYS A 160 -15.64 13.66 1.74
CA LYS A 160 -16.59 13.49 0.63
C LYS A 160 -18.01 13.77 1.08
N LEU A 161 -18.80 14.43 0.23
CA LEU A 161 -20.23 14.57 0.49
C LEU A 161 -20.90 13.20 0.42
N ALA A 162 -21.75 12.95 1.42
CA ALA A 162 -22.68 11.84 1.39
C ALA A 162 -24.06 12.37 0.99
N HIS A 163 -24.59 11.87 -0.14
CA HIS A 163 -25.94 12.14 -0.58
C HIS A 163 -26.84 10.97 -0.19
N HIS A 164 -27.88 11.24 0.61
CA HIS A 164 -28.79 10.21 1.14
C HIS A 164 -28.09 9.07 1.92
N GLY A 165 -26.93 9.36 2.51
CA GLY A 165 -26.13 8.37 3.26
C GLY A 165 -25.17 7.54 2.41
N GLU A 166 -25.11 7.79 1.10
CA GLU A 166 -24.16 7.16 0.18
C GLU A 166 -23.07 8.17 -0.22
N ILE A 167 -21.81 7.73 -0.21
CA ILE A 167 -20.67 8.53 -0.65
C ILE A 167 -20.56 8.41 -2.17
N GLY A 168 -20.29 9.51 -2.87
CA GLY A 168 -19.99 9.46 -4.30
C GLY A 168 -18.73 8.62 -4.59
N HIS A 169 -18.87 7.60 -5.45
CA HIS A 169 -17.78 6.65 -5.76
C HIS A 169 -17.26 6.73 -7.20
N SER A 170 -17.78 7.65 -8.02
CA SER A 170 -17.48 7.72 -9.47
C SER A 170 -16.00 7.96 -9.79
N ASN A 171 -15.26 8.63 -8.90
CA ASN A 171 -13.83 8.88 -9.06
C ASN A 171 -12.95 8.01 -8.15
N GLN A 172 -13.54 7.13 -7.33
CA GLN A 172 -12.78 6.31 -6.38
C GLN A 172 -11.86 5.31 -7.10
N TRP A 173 -12.18 4.88 -8.33
CA TRP A 173 -11.27 4.06 -9.13
C TRP A 173 -9.92 4.75 -9.37
N PHE A 174 -9.92 6.09 -9.51
CA PHE A 174 -8.71 6.87 -9.72
C PHE A 174 -7.92 7.01 -8.41
N GLU A 175 -8.62 7.18 -7.28
CA GLU A 175 -8.01 7.13 -5.95
C GLU A 175 -7.29 5.79 -5.72
N GLU A 176 -7.92 4.66 -6.03
CA GLU A 176 -7.27 3.34 -5.93
C GLU A 176 -6.02 3.24 -6.84
N SER A 177 -6.08 3.81 -8.05
CA SER A 177 -4.92 3.86 -8.95
C SER A 177 -3.78 4.73 -8.40
N VAL A 178 -4.10 5.87 -7.78
CA VAL A 178 -3.11 6.76 -7.15
C VAL A 178 -2.49 6.07 -5.93
N CYS A 179 -3.29 5.43 -5.09
CA CYS A 179 -2.82 4.69 -3.92
C CYS A 179 -1.93 3.50 -4.30
N GLU A 180 -2.28 2.77 -5.36
CA GLU A 180 -1.44 1.69 -5.91
C GLU A 180 -0.08 2.23 -6.40
N ALA A 181 -0.08 3.34 -7.16
CA ALA A 181 1.16 3.95 -7.63
C ALA A 181 2.03 4.47 -6.47
N ALA A 182 1.41 5.07 -5.45
CA ALA A 182 2.11 5.52 -4.24
C ALA A 182 2.67 4.35 -3.42
N ALA A 183 1.97 3.21 -3.38
CA ALA A 183 2.44 1.99 -2.73
C ALA A 183 3.68 1.43 -3.45
N LEU A 184 3.65 1.33 -4.79
CA LEU A 184 4.81 0.90 -5.58
C LEU A 184 6.00 1.84 -5.43
N TYR A 185 5.76 3.16 -5.48
CA TYR A 185 6.77 4.17 -5.20
C TYR A 185 7.42 3.92 -3.83
N THR A 186 6.61 3.75 -2.79
CA THR A 186 7.11 3.56 -1.42
C THR A 186 7.92 2.26 -1.28
N VAL A 187 7.45 1.17 -1.88
CA VAL A 187 8.18 -0.11 -1.90
C VAL A 187 9.56 0.08 -2.55
N ARG A 188 9.65 0.77 -3.69
CA ARG A 188 10.93 1.03 -4.38
C ARG A 188 11.86 1.96 -3.59
N ARG A 189 11.32 3.01 -2.97
CA ARG A 189 12.09 3.91 -2.10
C ARG A 189 12.68 3.18 -0.90
N LEU A 190 11.87 2.36 -0.22
CA LEU A 190 12.33 1.57 0.91
C LEU A 190 13.28 0.45 0.48
N ALA A 191 13.09 -0.14 -0.71
CA ALA A 191 14.03 -1.11 -1.27
C ALA A 191 15.45 -0.52 -1.37
N ILE A 192 15.58 0.67 -1.97
CA ILE A 192 16.86 1.37 -2.08
C ILE A 192 17.42 1.73 -0.70
N ARG A 193 16.58 2.30 0.17
CA ARG A 193 17.01 2.77 1.49
C ARG A 193 17.50 1.60 2.36
N TRP A 194 16.76 0.50 2.42
CA TRP A 194 17.05 -0.60 3.34
C TRP A 194 18.27 -1.43 2.95
N GLU A 195 18.79 -1.30 1.73
CA GLU A 195 20.09 -1.87 1.38
C GLU A 195 21.26 -1.21 2.11
N THR A 196 21.11 0.04 2.55
CA THR A 196 22.19 0.81 3.20
C THR A 196 21.85 1.28 4.61
N ASP A 197 20.56 1.53 4.88
CA ASP A 197 20.01 2.04 6.13
C ASP A 197 18.68 1.32 6.44
N PRO A 198 18.72 0.01 6.79
CA PRO A 198 17.53 -0.71 7.20
C PRO A 198 17.01 -0.16 8.54
N PRO A 199 15.69 -0.22 8.81
CA PRO A 199 15.10 0.40 9.98
C PRO A 199 15.51 -0.27 11.30
N ALA A 200 16.05 -1.50 11.23
CA ALA A 200 16.75 -2.16 12.31
C ALA A 200 17.68 -3.27 11.75
N PRO A 201 18.71 -3.72 12.49
CA PRO A 201 19.72 -4.66 12.00
C PRO A 201 19.17 -5.98 11.44
N GLN A 202 18.06 -6.48 11.97
CA GLN A 202 17.43 -7.72 11.50
C GLN A 202 16.82 -7.62 10.09
N PHE A 203 16.64 -6.41 9.57
CA PHE A 203 16.14 -6.16 8.21
C PHE A 203 17.26 -5.92 7.19
N ALA A 204 18.53 -6.09 7.57
CA ALA A 204 19.66 -5.97 6.64
C ALA A 204 19.49 -6.92 5.44
N GLY A 205 19.65 -6.38 4.22
CA GLY A 205 19.46 -7.10 2.97
C GLY A 205 18.00 -7.37 2.58
N TYR A 206 17.02 -6.94 3.39
CA TYR A 206 15.60 -7.09 3.06
C TYR A 206 15.16 -6.16 1.92
N GLY A 207 15.93 -5.10 1.63
CA GLY A 207 15.69 -4.20 0.48
C GLY A 207 15.62 -4.96 -0.84
N GLN A 208 16.42 -6.00 -1.05
CA GLN A 208 16.35 -6.89 -2.22
C GLN A 208 14.99 -7.59 -2.35
N THR A 209 14.36 -7.96 -1.23
CA THR A 209 13.01 -8.56 -1.26
C THR A 209 11.96 -7.52 -1.65
N LEU A 210 12.10 -6.28 -1.18
CA LEU A 210 11.22 -5.18 -1.59
C LEU A 210 11.40 -4.84 -3.08
N GLN A 211 12.64 -4.81 -3.56
CA GLN A 211 12.95 -4.60 -4.99
C GLN A 211 12.33 -5.70 -5.84
N ALA A 212 12.51 -6.97 -5.46
CA ALA A 212 11.95 -8.11 -6.18
C ALA A 212 10.41 -8.07 -6.21
N LEU A 213 9.76 -7.63 -5.13
CA LEU A 213 8.31 -7.41 -5.13
C LEU A 213 7.92 -6.30 -6.11
N ALA A 214 8.59 -5.15 -6.07
CA ALA A 214 8.28 -4.05 -6.98
C ALA A 214 8.47 -4.44 -8.46
N ASP A 215 9.56 -5.12 -8.78
CA ASP A 215 9.86 -5.60 -10.13
C ASP A 215 8.84 -6.64 -10.61
N TYR A 216 8.44 -7.56 -9.72
CA TYR A 216 7.37 -8.51 -10.01
C TYR A 216 6.07 -7.76 -10.36
N LEU A 217 5.59 -6.89 -9.48
CA LEU A 217 4.33 -6.17 -9.65
C LEU A 217 4.30 -5.34 -10.93
N VAL A 218 5.33 -4.51 -11.18
CA VAL A 218 5.35 -3.61 -12.37
C VAL A 218 5.46 -4.37 -13.69
N SER A 219 6.00 -5.60 -13.66
CA SER A 219 6.19 -6.44 -14.83
C SER A 219 4.98 -7.33 -15.15
N GLU A 220 3.97 -7.39 -14.27
CA GLU A 220 2.79 -8.20 -14.51
C GLU A 220 2.12 -7.79 -15.84
N PRO A 221 1.78 -8.76 -16.71
CA PRO A 221 1.35 -8.45 -18.08
C PRO A 221 0.13 -7.55 -18.17
N HIS A 222 -0.85 -7.68 -17.25
CA HIS A 222 -2.08 -6.89 -17.29
C HIS A 222 -1.84 -5.40 -17.01
N ARG A 223 -0.77 -5.05 -16.27
CA ARG A 223 -0.41 -3.66 -15.96
C ARG A 223 0.21 -2.90 -17.14
N ARG A 224 0.49 -3.59 -18.25
CA ARG A 224 1.23 -3.04 -19.38
C ARG A 224 0.32 -2.87 -20.58
N LEU A 225 0.21 -1.63 -21.03
CA LEU A 225 -0.38 -1.33 -22.34
C LEU A 225 0.56 -1.76 -23.45
N SER A 226 -0.01 -2.09 -24.61
CA SER A 226 0.79 -2.32 -25.81
C SER A 226 1.49 -1.03 -26.24
N ALA A 227 2.62 -1.15 -26.95
CA ALA A 227 3.39 0.02 -27.39
C ALA A 227 2.60 0.98 -28.29
N SER A 228 1.52 0.51 -28.93
CA SER A 228 0.64 1.30 -29.79
C SER A 228 -0.63 1.80 -29.10
N THR A 229 -0.78 1.58 -27.79
CA THR A 229 -1.97 2.00 -27.02
C THR A 229 -1.58 3.04 -25.98
N THR A 230 -2.08 4.26 -26.12
CA THR A 230 -1.92 5.30 -25.09
C THR A 230 -2.87 5.06 -23.91
N LEU A 231 -2.59 5.64 -22.72
CA LEU A 231 -3.53 5.55 -21.61
C LEU A 231 -4.87 6.20 -21.97
N ALA A 232 -4.86 7.31 -22.71
CA ALA A 232 -6.07 7.96 -23.19
C ALA A 232 -6.97 7.04 -24.02
N ASP A 233 -6.39 6.30 -24.99
CA ASP A 233 -7.15 5.36 -25.82
C ASP A 233 -7.74 4.22 -25.00
N TRP A 234 -6.92 3.66 -24.11
CA TRP A 234 -7.35 2.61 -23.19
C TRP A 234 -8.43 3.10 -22.24
N PHE A 235 -8.28 4.28 -21.66
CA PHE A 235 -9.22 4.87 -20.70
C PHE A 235 -10.57 5.11 -21.36
N ARG A 236 -10.63 5.66 -22.58
CA ARG A 236 -11.89 5.84 -23.31
C ARG A 236 -12.68 4.54 -23.48
N SER A 237 -11.98 3.41 -23.61
CA SER A 237 -12.61 2.09 -23.75
C SER A 237 -12.99 1.45 -22.39
N ASN A 238 -12.46 1.95 -21.28
CA ASN A 238 -12.63 1.39 -19.93
C ASN A 238 -13.35 2.32 -18.95
N ARG A 239 -13.62 3.57 -19.33
CA ARG A 239 -14.16 4.63 -18.48
C ARG A 239 -15.46 4.23 -17.78
N ALA A 240 -16.43 3.69 -18.52
CA ALA A 240 -17.72 3.28 -17.96
C ALA A 240 -17.57 2.20 -16.87
N ASP A 241 -16.68 1.24 -17.07
CA ASP A 241 -16.42 0.18 -16.09
C ASP A 241 -15.74 0.74 -14.84
N LEU A 242 -14.75 1.62 -15.01
CA LEU A 242 -14.03 2.27 -13.92
C LEU A 242 -14.95 3.16 -13.07
N GLU A 243 -15.75 4.00 -13.71
CA GLU A 243 -16.73 4.86 -13.04
C GLU A 243 -17.85 4.06 -12.38
N GLY A 244 -18.20 2.88 -12.90
CA GLY A 244 -19.22 1.99 -12.36
C GLY A 244 -18.74 1.08 -11.22
N SER A 245 -17.44 0.80 -11.13
CA SER A 245 -16.86 -0.06 -10.08
C SER A 245 -15.43 0.36 -9.75
N PRO A 246 -15.17 0.93 -8.55
CA PRO A 246 -13.84 1.39 -8.18
C PRO A 246 -12.83 0.29 -7.94
N TYR A 247 -13.28 -0.94 -7.70
CA TYR A 247 -12.46 -2.08 -7.30
C TYR A 247 -12.01 -2.98 -8.46
N LEU A 248 -11.97 -2.46 -9.69
CA LEU A 248 -11.48 -3.18 -10.86
C LEU A 248 -9.94 -3.20 -10.87
N ARG A 249 -9.36 -3.96 -9.93
CA ARG A 249 -7.94 -3.95 -9.59
C ARG A 249 -7.02 -4.00 -10.81
N ASP A 250 -7.21 -4.94 -11.73
CA ASP A 250 -6.36 -5.07 -12.92
C ASP A 250 -6.34 -3.77 -13.75
N LYS A 251 -7.48 -3.07 -13.83
CA LYS A 251 -7.60 -1.78 -14.51
C LYS A 251 -6.99 -0.64 -13.70
N ASN A 252 -7.19 -0.63 -12.37
CA ASN A 252 -6.56 0.38 -11.52
C ASN A 252 -5.03 0.32 -11.63
N GLU A 253 -4.49 -0.90 -11.67
CA GLU A 253 -3.06 -1.17 -11.75
C GLU A 253 -2.44 -0.76 -13.10
N VAL A 254 -3.19 -0.80 -14.21
CA VAL A 254 -2.75 -0.22 -15.50
C VAL A 254 -2.47 1.27 -15.34
N VAL A 255 -3.43 2.02 -14.79
CA VAL A 255 -3.31 3.46 -14.59
C VAL A 255 -2.17 3.77 -13.62
N ALA A 256 -2.08 3.02 -12.52
CA ALA A 256 -1.02 3.16 -11.53
C ALA A 256 0.38 3.00 -12.15
N ASN A 257 0.55 2.00 -13.02
CA ASN A 257 1.83 1.73 -13.70
C ASN A 257 2.23 2.85 -14.68
N ARG A 258 1.26 3.62 -15.21
CA ARG A 258 1.53 4.83 -16.02
C ARG A 258 1.87 6.05 -15.16
N MET A 259 1.31 6.17 -13.97
CA MET A 259 1.59 7.27 -13.05
C MET A 259 2.91 7.10 -12.29
N LEU A 260 3.31 5.86 -11.99
CA LEU A 260 4.51 5.57 -11.18
C LEU A 260 5.77 6.30 -11.66
N PRO A 261 6.15 6.32 -12.95
CA PRO A 261 7.33 7.05 -13.40
C PRO A 261 7.25 8.57 -13.16
N LEU A 262 6.04 9.15 -13.13
CA LEU A 262 5.87 10.58 -12.85
C LEU A 262 6.10 10.86 -11.36
N PHE A 263 5.64 9.99 -10.46
CA PHE A 263 5.93 10.09 -9.03
C PHE A 263 7.40 9.84 -8.69
N GLU A 264 8.12 9.07 -9.52
CA GLU A 264 9.54 8.78 -9.30
C GLU A 264 10.49 9.88 -9.80
N GLN A 265 10.04 10.75 -10.70
CA GLN A 265 10.86 11.86 -11.22
C GLN A 265 11.16 12.92 -10.15
N ASP A 266 10.20 13.17 -9.25
CA ASP A 266 10.30 14.16 -8.20
C ASP A 266 9.61 13.65 -6.94
N SER A 267 10.39 13.47 -5.87
CA SER A 267 9.87 12.97 -4.60
C SER A 267 8.87 13.91 -3.93
N ASP A 268 8.97 15.21 -4.18
CA ASP A 268 8.08 16.22 -3.60
C ASP A 268 6.73 16.26 -4.33
N ALA A 269 6.70 15.75 -5.56
CA ALA A 269 5.51 15.64 -6.38
C ALA A 269 4.46 14.70 -5.77
N LEU A 270 4.88 13.66 -5.02
CA LEU A 270 3.95 12.77 -4.31
C LEU A 270 3.02 13.53 -3.35
N GLY A 271 3.46 14.70 -2.85
CA GLY A 271 2.65 15.56 -1.99
C GLY A 271 1.39 16.12 -2.68
N ALA A 272 1.31 16.10 -4.01
CA ALA A 272 0.11 16.49 -4.76
C ALA A 272 -1.10 15.65 -4.37
N ILE A 273 -0.90 14.38 -3.98
CA ILE A 273 -1.96 13.48 -3.52
C ILE A 273 -2.73 14.09 -2.34
N GLY A 274 -2.07 14.89 -1.50
CA GLY A 274 -2.67 15.60 -0.37
C GLY A 274 -3.77 16.60 -0.72
N TYR A 275 -3.93 16.91 -2.01
CA TYR A 275 -4.91 17.84 -2.56
C TYR A 275 -6.01 17.13 -3.37
N LEU A 276 -6.01 15.80 -3.42
CA LEU A 276 -7.20 15.05 -3.85
C LEU A 276 -8.32 15.25 -2.82
N ASN A 277 -9.57 15.18 -3.29
CA ASN A 277 -10.76 15.40 -2.46
C ASN A 277 -10.64 16.65 -1.56
N HIS A 278 -10.05 17.74 -2.08
CA HIS A 278 -9.79 18.93 -1.27
C HIS A 278 -11.10 19.57 -0.81
N ARG A 279 -12.14 19.53 -1.65
CA ARG A 279 -13.51 19.93 -1.31
C ARG A 279 -14.43 18.70 -1.29
N PRO A 280 -15.39 18.62 -0.35
CA PRO A 280 -16.31 17.49 -0.24
C PRO A 280 -17.05 17.13 -1.53
N GLU A 281 -17.41 18.13 -2.34
CA GLU A 281 -18.15 17.96 -3.61
C GLU A 281 -17.29 17.42 -4.76
N ASP A 282 -15.96 17.37 -4.62
CA ASP A 282 -15.08 16.98 -5.70
C ASP A 282 -15.31 15.53 -6.13
N ALA A 283 -15.64 14.65 -5.18
CA ALA A 283 -15.84 13.22 -5.43
C ALA A 283 -16.92 12.91 -6.48
N GLU A 284 -17.93 13.77 -6.62
CA GLU A 284 -19.06 13.59 -7.55
C GLU A 284 -18.90 14.33 -8.88
N ARG A 285 -17.81 15.09 -9.05
CA ARG A 285 -17.56 15.79 -10.31
C ARG A 285 -17.38 14.77 -11.44
N PRO A 286 -17.77 15.13 -12.68
CA PRO A 286 -17.27 14.43 -13.86
C PRO A 286 -15.74 14.34 -13.80
N PHE A 287 -15.17 13.20 -14.19
CA PHE A 287 -13.74 12.92 -13.99
C PHE A 287 -12.80 14.03 -14.51
N ASP A 288 -13.12 14.63 -15.66
CA ASP A 288 -12.33 15.72 -16.24
C ASP A 288 -12.33 16.98 -15.35
N ASP A 289 -13.46 17.28 -14.70
CA ASP A 289 -13.57 18.38 -13.74
C ASP A 289 -12.97 18.02 -12.37
N TYR A 290 -13.00 16.73 -11.98
CA TYR A 290 -12.31 16.24 -10.80
C TYR A 290 -10.79 16.45 -10.90
N LEU A 291 -10.19 16.10 -12.04
CA LEU A 291 -8.75 16.31 -12.26
C LEU A 291 -8.37 17.80 -12.27
N ARG A 292 -9.20 18.67 -12.86
CA ARG A 292 -8.98 20.12 -12.82
C ARG A 292 -9.09 20.68 -11.41
N ALA A 293 -10.07 20.23 -10.64
CA ALA A 293 -10.21 20.63 -9.23
C ALA A 293 -8.97 20.22 -8.41
N TRP A 294 -8.42 19.03 -8.68
CA TRP A 294 -7.17 18.59 -8.07
C TRP A 294 -5.97 19.49 -8.44
N GLU A 295 -5.82 19.82 -9.73
CA GLU A 295 -4.76 20.72 -10.19
C GLU A 295 -4.88 22.12 -9.56
N ASP A 296 -6.09 22.67 -9.52
CA ASP A 296 -6.37 23.99 -8.96
C ASP A 296 -6.07 24.07 -7.45
N ALA A 297 -6.39 22.99 -6.72
CA ALA A 297 -6.12 22.88 -5.29
C ALA A 297 -4.61 22.76 -4.99
N CYS A 298 -3.82 22.23 -5.91
CA CYS A 298 -2.38 22.05 -5.70
C CYS A 298 -1.62 23.39 -5.63
N PRO A 299 -0.60 23.50 -4.75
CA PRO A 299 0.33 24.62 -4.76
C PRO A 299 1.15 24.64 -6.06
N PRO A 300 1.70 25.80 -6.48
CA PRO A 300 2.40 25.94 -7.76
C PRO A 300 3.51 24.91 -8.00
N ALA A 301 4.21 24.47 -6.96
CA ALA A 301 5.27 23.47 -7.06
C ALA A 301 4.76 22.07 -7.48
N GLN A 302 3.52 21.73 -7.17
CA GLN A 302 2.94 20.40 -7.41
C GLN A 302 2.07 20.32 -8.68
N ARG A 303 1.58 21.46 -9.18
CA ARG A 303 0.77 21.54 -10.40
C ARG A 303 1.40 20.87 -11.63
N PRO A 304 2.72 21.00 -11.91
CA PRO A 304 3.33 20.37 -13.07
C PRO A 304 3.19 18.85 -13.10
N LEU A 305 3.17 18.18 -11.95
CA LEU A 305 2.91 16.74 -11.89
C LEU A 305 1.47 16.43 -12.27
N VAL A 306 0.52 17.15 -11.68
CA VAL A 306 -0.90 16.94 -11.94
C VAL A 306 -1.23 17.19 -13.42
N ALA A 307 -0.67 18.24 -14.01
CA ALA A 307 -0.77 18.53 -15.44
C ALA A 307 -0.23 17.38 -16.32
N GLN A 308 0.87 16.74 -15.92
CA GLN A 308 1.41 15.56 -16.63
C GLN A 308 0.47 14.36 -16.50
N ILE A 309 -0.10 14.11 -15.32
CA ILE A 309 -1.08 13.04 -15.10
C ILE A 309 -2.35 13.27 -15.93
N ILE A 310 -2.88 14.49 -15.94
CA ILE A 310 -3.98 14.91 -16.84
C ILE A 310 -3.59 14.63 -18.30
N GLY A 311 -2.36 14.98 -18.67
CA GLY A 311 -1.80 14.70 -19.99
C GLY A 311 -1.85 13.22 -20.41
N LEU A 312 -1.74 12.27 -19.47
CA LEU A 312 -1.89 10.85 -19.75
C LEU A 312 -3.30 10.51 -20.27
N PHE A 313 -4.34 11.11 -19.67
CA PHE A 313 -5.74 10.89 -20.05
C PHE A 313 -6.16 11.66 -21.31
N GLU A 314 -5.44 12.73 -21.64
CA GLU A 314 -5.68 13.57 -22.83
C GLU A 314 -4.84 13.14 -24.05
N GLY A 315 -3.99 12.11 -23.92
CA GLY A 315 -3.17 11.60 -25.02
C GLY A 315 -1.97 12.48 -25.35
N ARG A 316 -1.55 13.34 -24.40
CA ARG A 316 -0.34 14.17 -24.50
C ARG A 316 0.91 13.48 -23.97
N GLU A 317 0.90 12.15 -23.92
CA GLU A 317 2.05 11.37 -23.46
C GLU A 317 3.27 11.66 -24.35
N ALA A 318 4.40 12.00 -23.73
CA ALA A 318 5.67 11.90 -24.43
C ALA A 318 5.89 10.42 -24.80
N ALA A 319 6.45 10.16 -25.99
CA ALA A 319 6.74 8.81 -26.44
C ALA A 319 7.46 8.00 -25.33
N PRO A 320 7.10 6.73 -25.09
CA PRO A 320 7.66 5.96 -24.00
C PRO A 320 9.19 5.96 -24.10
N GLN A 321 9.86 6.57 -23.12
CA GLN A 321 11.28 6.32 -22.94
C GLN A 321 11.43 4.87 -22.50
N GLU A 322 12.23 4.10 -23.23
CA GLU A 322 12.64 2.77 -22.80
C GLU A 322 13.15 2.88 -21.37
N THR A 323 12.48 2.18 -20.45
CA THR A 323 12.98 2.01 -19.09
C THR A 323 14.43 1.51 -19.19
N PRO A 324 15.41 2.17 -18.56
CA PRO A 324 16.77 1.69 -18.56
C PRO A 324 16.74 0.25 -18.04
N LYS A 325 17.26 -0.67 -18.84
CA LYS A 325 17.48 -2.04 -18.41
C LYS A 325 18.26 -1.98 -17.09
N PRO A 326 17.80 -2.63 -15.99
CA PRO A 326 18.57 -2.64 -14.76
C PRO A 326 19.98 -3.14 -15.11
N ALA A 327 20.98 -2.37 -14.68
CA ALA A 327 22.38 -2.71 -14.93
C ALA A 327 22.59 -4.15 -14.47
N SER A 328 22.93 -5.04 -15.40
CA SER A 328 23.38 -6.39 -15.03
C SER A 328 24.53 -6.24 -14.05
N PRO A 329 24.54 -6.97 -12.92
CA PRO A 329 25.66 -6.97 -12.00
C PRO A 329 26.92 -7.30 -12.79
N ALA A 330 27.84 -6.35 -12.89
CA ALA A 330 29.11 -6.55 -13.55
C ALA A 330 29.93 -7.58 -12.74
N GLY A 331 30.15 -8.75 -13.34
CA GLY A 331 31.33 -9.58 -13.11
C GLY A 331 31.36 -10.43 -11.84
N LEU A 332 30.80 -11.64 -11.90
CA LEU A 332 31.47 -12.79 -11.29
C LEU A 332 32.24 -13.51 -12.40
N MET A 333 33.51 -13.12 -12.59
CA MET A 333 34.46 -13.88 -13.38
C MET A 333 34.68 -15.23 -12.70
N ILE A 334 34.01 -16.27 -13.19
CA ILE A 334 34.34 -17.64 -12.84
C ILE A 334 35.68 -17.95 -13.52
N ALA A 335 36.74 -18.05 -12.72
CA ALA A 335 38.02 -18.57 -13.17
C ALA A 335 37.80 -20.00 -13.69
N GLN A 336 37.94 -20.18 -15.00
CA GLN A 336 38.07 -21.50 -15.60
C GLN A 336 39.44 -22.07 -15.21
N SER A 337 39.45 -23.09 -14.37
CA SER A 337 40.65 -23.91 -14.16
C SER A 337 40.91 -24.74 -15.42
N ALA A 338 42.00 -24.44 -16.11
CA ALA A 338 42.55 -25.27 -17.16
C ALA A 338 43.01 -26.62 -16.57
N ARG A 339 42.73 -27.70 -17.31
CA ARG A 339 43.49 -28.95 -17.25
C ARG A 339 44.58 -28.91 -18.32
#